data_AF-A0A0N1EQI7-F1
#
_entry.id   AF-A0A0N1EQI7-F1
#
_cell.length_a   1.000
_cell.length_b   1.000
_cell.length_c   1.000
_cell.angle_alpha   90.00
_cell.angle_beta   90.00
_cell.angle_gamma   90.00
#
_symmetry.space_group_name_H-M   'P 1'
#
loop_
_entity.id
_entity.type
_entity.pdbx_description
1 polymer ?
#
loop_
_entity_poly.entity_id
_entity_poly.type
_entity_poly.pdbx_seq_one_letter_code
_entity_poly.pdbx_strand_id
1 'polypeptide(L)'
;MHHKHGQLKVRDFSLSIKAGDVADDGSFEGYGSVFGGDPDSYGEIVAKGAFLESLGELKAKNRIVPVLWQHRTAEPIGVYDFLEEDGHGLKVKGRLLKDDVAQAREAHALLKAGAVTGLSIGYWVRQSTYDEKTGIRTLHKLDLVEVSLVTFPAKDDARVEAVKFKLERGQLPTKPEFEKALREAFPFSKTQAAAIASHGLDHLLRSESVGAGDIKSISDAIAGFDLPKL
;
A
#
# COMPACT_ATOMS: atom_id res chain seq x y z
N MET A 1 -16.91 26.45 -3.47
CA MET A 1 -16.42 25.26 -4.20
C MET A 1 -17.62 24.38 -4.50
N HIS A 2 -17.94 24.16 -5.77
CA HIS A 2 -19.06 23.30 -6.17
C HIS A 2 -18.56 21.87 -6.33
N HIS A 3 -18.69 21.05 -5.28
CA HIS A 3 -18.43 19.62 -5.38
C HIS A 3 -19.65 18.97 -6.03
N LYS A 4 -19.61 18.68 -7.33
CA LYS A 4 -20.63 17.87 -7.99
C LYS A 4 -20.57 16.44 -7.41
N HIS A 5 -21.41 16.13 -6.44
CA HIS A 5 -21.73 14.78 -5.95
C HIS A 5 -20.53 13.79 -5.92
N GLY A 6 -19.43 14.18 -5.27
CA GLY A 6 -18.33 13.26 -4.96
C GLY A 6 -18.46 12.79 -3.52
N GLN A 7 -18.21 11.52 -3.25
CA GLN A 7 -17.88 11.02 -1.90
C GLN A 7 -16.40 11.31 -1.61
N LEU A 8 -16.06 11.55 -0.33
CA LEU A 8 -14.67 11.79 0.06
C LEU A 8 -13.93 10.49 -0.23
N LYS A 9 -13.02 10.52 -1.18
CA LYS A 9 -12.17 9.37 -1.43
C LYS A 9 -11.01 9.46 -0.46
N VAL A 10 -11.04 8.60 0.54
CA VAL A 10 -9.84 8.22 1.27
C VAL A 10 -9.06 7.28 0.37
N ARG A 11 -7.77 7.54 0.17
CA ARG A 11 -6.95 6.65 -0.62
C ARG A 11 -5.55 6.56 -0.08
N ASP A 12 -5.17 5.33 0.18
CA ASP A 12 -3.83 5.02 0.59
C ASP A 12 -2.90 5.03 -0.62
N PHE A 13 -2.07 6.05 -0.66
CA PHE A 13 -0.88 6.03 -1.47
C PHE A 13 0.18 5.30 -0.70
N SER A 14 1.28 4.97 -1.35
CA SER A 14 2.48 4.65 -0.62
C SER A 14 3.62 5.43 -1.19
N LEU A 15 4.45 5.90 -0.27
CA LEU A 15 5.88 5.85 -0.46
C LEU A 15 6.60 5.76 0.88
N SER A 16 7.82 5.23 0.79
CA SER A 16 8.76 4.93 1.84
C SER A 16 8.95 6.11 2.81
N ILE A 17 8.33 6.04 3.97
CA ILE A 17 9.06 6.38 5.18
C ILE A 17 9.76 5.09 5.55
N LYS A 18 11.08 4.96 5.28
CA LYS A 18 11.81 3.89 5.98
C LYS A 18 11.72 4.25 7.46
N ALA A 19 11.59 3.26 8.33
CA ALA A 19 11.54 3.47 9.79
C ALA A 19 12.74 4.28 10.35
N GLY A 20 13.77 4.57 9.54
CA GLY A 20 14.89 5.47 9.85
C GLY A 20 14.76 6.94 9.39
N ASP A 21 13.68 7.34 8.70
CA ASP A 21 13.50 8.70 8.14
C ASP A 21 12.72 9.64 9.07
N VAL A 22 12.29 9.17 10.25
CA VAL A 22 11.67 9.99 11.29
C VAL A 22 12.72 10.38 12.32
N ALA A 23 13.00 11.67 12.43
CA ALA A 23 13.97 12.18 13.38
C ALA A 23 13.45 12.14 14.82
N ASP A 24 14.37 12.24 15.77
CA ASP A 24 14.05 12.25 17.20
C ASP A 24 13.21 13.45 17.63
N ASP A 25 13.20 14.53 16.84
CA ASP A 25 12.35 15.70 17.03
C ASP A 25 10.93 15.51 16.46
N GLY A 26 10.65 14.37 15.82
CA GLY A 26 9.35 14.07 15.22
C GLY A 26 9.16 14.60 13.80
N SER A 27 10.20 15.18 13.20
CA SER A 27 10.18 15.56 11.77
C SER A 27 10.30 14.33 10.87
N PHE A 28 9.64 14.40 9.71
CA PHE A 28 9.66 13.35 8.70
C PHE A 28 9.43 13.94 7.30
N GLU A 29 9.90 13.21 6.28
CA GLU A 29 9.64 13.53 4.89
C GLU A 29 9.25 12.28 4.11
N GLY A 30 8.51 12.49 3.01
CA GLY A 30 8.07 11.39 2.17
C GLY A 30 7.25 11.89 1.00
N TYR A 31 6.61 10.95 0.30
CA TYR A 31 5.68 11.27 -0.76
C TYR A 31 4.27 10.81 -0.37
N GLY A 32 3.35 11.78 -0.31
CA GLY A 32 1.94 11.49 -0.07
C GLY A 32 1.28 10.86 -1.29
N SER A 33 1.80 11.05 -2.49
CA SER A 33 1.32 10.35 -3.69
C SER A 33 2.42 10.33 -4.74
N VAL A 34 2.56 9.24 -5.48
CA VAL A 34 3.49 9.15 -6.62
C VAL A 34 2.75 9.16 -7.94
N PHE A 35 3.35 9.81 -8.94
CA PHE A 35 2.74 9.99 -10.26
C PHE A 35 3.04 8.83 -11.20
N GLY A 36 2.04 8.44 -11.99
CA GLY A 36 2.19 7.38 -12.99
C GLY A 36 2.48 6.00 -12.39
N GLY A 37 3.18 5.18 -13.18
CA GLY A 37 3.48 3.79 -12.85
C GLY A 37 2.25 2.88 -12.95
N ASP A 38 2.32 1.75 -12.27
CA ASP A 38 1.19 0.83 -12.19
C ASP A 38 0.02 1.46 -11.40
N PRO A 39 -1.23 1.14 -11.79
CA PRO A 39 -2.39 1.49 -11.00
C PRO A 39 -2.31 0.82 -9.63
N ASP A 40 -2.86 1.49 -8.63
CA ASP A 40 -2.92 0.98 -7.27
C ASP A 40 -3.98 -0.13 -7.10
N SER A 41 -4.31 -0.49 -5.85
CA SER A 41 -5.34 -1.48 -5.52
C SER A 41 -6.74 -1.12 -6.04
N TYR A 42 -7.04 0.16 -6.26
CA TYR A 42 -8.32 0.67 -6.76
C TYR A 42 -8.36 0.85 -8.28
N GLY A 43 -7.27 0.54 -8.99
CA GLY A 43 -7.21 0.68 -10.44
C GLY A 43 -7.04 2.13 -10.89
N GLU A 44 -6.53 3.05 -10.06
CA GLU A 44 -6.36 4.45 -10.47
C GLU A 44 -4.88 4.89 -10.44
N ILE A 45 -4.54 5.84 -11.30
CA ILE A 45 -3.21 6.43 -11.47
C ILE A 45 -3.32 7.95 -11.28
N VAL A 46 -2.45 8.55 -10.47
CA VAL A 46 -2.37 10.00 -10.35
C VAL A 46 -1.46 10.56 -11.44
N ALA A 47 -1.97 11.50 -12.23
CA ALA A 47 -1.18 12.20 -13.23
C ALA A 47 -0.31 13.29 -12.59
N LYS A 48 0.82 13.61 -13.23
CA LYS A 48 1.61 14.81 -12.89
C LYS A 48 0.73 16.05 -13.05
N GLY A 49 0.80 17.00 -12.12
CA GLY A 49 -0.01 18.20 -12.14
C GLY A 49 -1.35 18.08 -11.40
N ALA A 50 -1.68 16.89 -10.85
CA ALA A 50 -3.00 16.63 -10.28
C ALA A 50 -3.34 17.51 -9.07
N PHE A 51 -2.36 17.90 -8.27
CA PHE A 51 -2.48 18.69 -7.04
C PHE A 51 -2.10 20.17 -7.22
N LEU A 52 -1.50 20.60 -8.33
CA LEU A 52 -1.01 21.98 -8.50
C LEU A 52 -2.07 23.04 -8.18
N GLU A 53 -3.29 22.86 -8.69
CA GLU A 53 -4.40 23.78 -8.47
C GLU A 53 -4.82 23.78 -6.99
N SER A 54 -4.91 22.60 -6.38
CA SER A 54 -5.31 22.45 -4.97
C SER A 54 -4.27 23.03 -4.01
N LEU A 55 -2.99 22.78 -4.24
CA LEU A 55 -1.89 23.36 -3.45
C LEU A 55 -1.86 24.88 -3.57
N GLY A 56 -2.08 25.42 -4.77
CA GLY A 56 -2.19 26.87 -4.99
C GLY A 56 -3.33 27.50 -4.19
N GLU A 57 -4.50 26.85 -4.16
CA GLU A 57 -5.65 27.30 -3.38
C GLU A 57 -5.43 27.21 -1.86
N LEU A 58 -4.78 26.14 -1.38
CA LEU A 58 -4.44 25.99 0.05
C LEU A 58 -3.47 27.10 0.49
N LYS A 59 -2.45 27.38 -0.32
CA LYS A 59 -1.48 28.45 -0.08
C LYS A 59 -2.14 29.83 -0.09
N ALA A 60 -3.01 30.12 -1.06
CA ALA A 60 -3.72 31.39 -1.14
C ALA A 60 -4.64 31.66 0.07
N LYS A 61 -5.13 30.59 0.71
CA LYS A 61 -5.98 30.67 1.92
C LYS A 61 -5.19 30.60 3.23
N ASN A 62 -3.86 30.51 3.16
CA ASN A 62 -2.99 30.28 4.31
C ASN A 62 -3.46 29.07 5.16
N ARG A 63 -3.97 28.03 4.50
CA ARG A 63 -4.52 26.85 5.17
C ARG A 63 -3.42 25.83 5.42
N ILE A 64 -3.24 25.47 6.68
CA ILE A 64 -2.32 24.40 7.10
C ILE A 64 -2.99 23.04 6.82
N VAL A 65 -2.24 22.11 6.24
CA VAL A 65 -2.66 20.72 6.06
C VAL A 65 -2.23 19.93 7.31
N PRO A 66 -3.15 19.29 8.03
CA PRO A 66 -2.80 18.50 9.21
C PRO A 66 -2.18 17.16 8.81
N VAL A 67 -1.27 16.66 9.64
CA VAL A 67 -0.93 15.23 9.66
C VAL A 67 -2.01 14.53 10.47
N LEU A 68 -2.78 13.67 9.83
CA LEU A 68 -3.81 12.88 10.50
C LEU A 68 -3.31 11.48 10.83
N TRP A 69 -3.99 10.83 11.77
CA TRP A 69 -3.77 9.43 12.08
C TRP A 69 -4.84 8.56 11.42
N GLN A 70 -4.45 7.65 10.53
CA GLN A 70 -5.33 6.63 9.93
C GLN A 70 -6.64 7.21 9.34
N HIS A 71 -6.56 8.36 8.66
CA HIS A 71 -7.70 9.10 8.10
C HIS A 71 -8.73 9.64 9.10
N ARG A 72 -8.43 9.60 10.39
CA ARG A 72 -9.35 10.07 11.42
C ARG A 72 -9.21 11.58 11.56
N THR A 73 -10.20 12.30 11.02
CA THR A 73 -10.26 13.77 11.03
C THR A 73 -10.32 14.37 12.43
N ALA A 74 -10.77 13.59 13.42
CA ALA A 74 -10.75 13.96 14.84
C ALA A 74 -9.38 13.79 15.50
N GLU A 75 -8.39 13.24 14.79
CA GLU A 75 -7.10 12.82 15.33
C GLU A 75 -5.91 13.46 14.57
N PRO A 76 -5.78 14.81 14.62
CA PRO A 76 -4.58 15.48 14.12
C PRO A 76 -3.40 15.25 15.08
N ILE A 77 -2.29 14.81 14.51
CA ILE A 77 -1.07 14.44 15.24
C ILE A 77 0.15 15.29 14.86
N GLY A 78 -0.01 16.18 13.88
CA GLY A 78 1.11 16.96 13.35
C GLY A 78 0.66 17.99 12.34
N VAL A 79 1.65 18.68 11.77
CA VAL A 79 1.46 19.66 10.70
C VAL A 79 2.46 19.41 9.58
N TYR A 80 2.05 19.71 8.35
CA TYR A 80 2.97 19.78 7.22
C TYR A 80 3.50 21.20 7.05
N ASP A 81 4.82 21.32 7.03
CA ASP A 81 5.52 22.58 6.79
C ASP A 81 5.83 22.77 5.29
N PHE A 82 5.82 21.68 4.52
CA PHE A 82 6.08 21.69 3.07
C PHE A 82 5.18 20.69 2.35
N LEU A 83 4.50 21.14 1.29
CA LEU A 83 3.80 20.29 0.32
C LEU A 83 4.01 20.85 -1.08
N GLU A 84 4.59 20.06 -1.98
CA GLU A 84 4.84 20.46 -3.36
C GLU A 84 4.80 19.23 -4.29
N GLU A 85 4.44 19.44 -5.54
CA GLU A 85 4.66 18.43 -6.57
C GLU A 85 6.08 18.53 -7.13
N ASP A 86 6.74 17.39 -7.32
CA ASP A 86 7.95 17.30 -8.12
C ASP A 86 7.78 16.33 -9.31
N GLY A 87 8.87 16.01 -9.99
CA GLY A 87 8.83 15.08 -11.13
C GLY A 87 8.39 13.64 -10.77
N HIS A 88 8.42 13.28 -9.48
CA HIS A 88 8.10 11.96 -8.95
C HIS A 88 6.69 11.90 -8.32
N GLY A 89 6.30 12.90 -7.54
CA GLY A 89 5.05 12.85 -6.77
C GLY A 89 4.72 14.12 -5.98
N LEU A 90 3.71 14.02 -5.13
CA LEU A 90 3.40 14.97 -4.07
C LEU A 90 4.38 14.75 -2.91
N LYS A 91 5.44 15.55 -2.86
CA LYS A 91 6.43 15.55 -1.79
C LYS A 91 5.91 16.32 -0.59
N VAL A 92 6.08 15.75 0.60
CA VAL A 92 5.66 16.35 1.87
C VAL A 92 6.78 16.35 2.88
N LYS A 93 6.83 17.39 3.72
CA LYS A 93 7.63 17.43 4.95
C LYS A 93 6.76 17.92 6.08
N GLY A 94 6.78 17.20 7.18
CA GLY A 94 5.95 17.52 8.34
C GLY A 94 6.64 17.15 9.63
N ARG A 95 5.94 17.47 10.72
CA ARG A 95 6.40 17.19 12.08
C ARG A 95 5.24 16.75 12.95
N LEU A 96 5.50 15.74 13.76
CA LEU A 96 4.59 15.29 14.81
C LEU A 96 4.68 16.23 16.01
N LEU A 97 3.53 16.62 16.55
CA LEU A 97 3.45 17.40 17.79
C LEU A 97 3.59 16.50 19.02
N LYS A 98 4.60 15.61 19.04
CA LYS A 98 4.74 14.51 20.00
C LYS A 98 4.87 14.96 21.46
N ASP A 99 5.39 16.17 21.67
CA ASP A 99 5.61 16.70 23.02
C ASP A 99 4.31 17.29 23.61
N ASP A 100 3.40 17.75 22.74
CA ASP A 100 2.13 18.42 23.11
C ASP A 100 0.89 17.55 22.93
N VAL A 101 0.93 16.57 22.02
CA VAL A 101 -0.21 15.71 21.64
C VAL A 101 0.12 14.26 21.96
N ALA A 102 -0.67 13.65 22.85
CA ALA A 102 -0.46 12.27 23.31
C ALA A 102 -0.42 11.28 22.14
N GLN A 103 -1.40 11.36 21.24
CA GLN A 103 -1.46 10.49 20.08
C GLN A 103 -0.30 10.67 19.09
N ALA A 104 0.26 11.88 18.98
CA ALA A 104 1.43 12.13 18.16
C ALA A 104 2.67 11.44 18.74
N ARG A 105 2.77 11.32 20.07
CA ARG A 105 3.82 10.57 20.76
C ARG A 105 3.73 9.07 20.50
N GLU A 106 2.51 8.52 20.54
CA GLU A 106 2.25 7.12 20.18
C GLU A 106 2.60 6.85 18.71
N ALA A 107 2.15 7.73 17.80
CA ALA A 107 2.47 7.64 16.38
C ALA A 107 3.97 7.68 16.12
N HIS A 108 4.71 8.56 16.79
CA HIS A 108 6.18 8.64 16.71
C HIS A 108 6.85 7.34 17.15
N ALA A 109 6.42 6.77 18.28
CA ALA A 109 6.94 5.49 18.76
C ALA A 109 6.66 4.34 17.77
N LEU A 110 5.45 4.28 17.20
CA LEU A 110 5.05 3.26 16.24
C LEU A 110 5.79 3.40 14.90
N LEU A 111 6.06 4.62 14.45
CA LEU A 111 6.91 4.90 13.30
C LEU A 111 8.36 4.42 13.52
N LYS A 112 8.97 4.77 14.66
CA LYS A 112 10.33 4.31 15.00
C LYS A 112 10.41 2.79 15.14
N ALA A 113 9.35 2.15 15.59
CA ALA A 113 9.25 0.70 15.67
C ALA A 113 8.97 0.02 14.31
N GLY A 114 8.66 0.79 13.26
CA GLY A 114 8.28 0.27 11.94
C GLY A 114 6.89 -0.38 11.90
N ALA A 115 6.05 -0.15 12.90
CA ALA A 115 4.66 -0.63 12.91
C ALA A 115 3.73 0.25 12.07
N VAL A 116 4.09 1.52 11.90
CA VAL A 116 3.48 2.47 10.95
C VAL A 116 4.53 2.77 9.92
N THR A 117 4.21 2.59 8.65
CA THR A 117 5.20 2.61 7.57
C THR A 117 4.82 3.52 6.41
N GLY A 118 3.58 4.03 6.39
CA GLY A 118 3.01 4.64 5.21
C GLY A 118 2.45 6.04 5.41
N LEU A 119 2.37 6.76 4.28
CA LEU A 119 1.59 7.98 4.11
C LEU A 119 0.46 7.72 3.13
N SER A 120 -0.70 8.26 3.43
CA SER A 120 -1.91 8.16 2.61
C SER A 120 -2.53 9.54 2.43
N ILE A 121 -3.38 9.76 1.43
CA ILE A 121 -4.06 11.05 1.26
C ILE A 121 -5.57 10.89 1.13
N GLY A 122 -6.28 11.86 1.68
CA GLY A 122 -7.70 12.07 1.43
C GLY A 122 -7.84 13.12 0.35
N TYR A 123 -8.67 12.87 -0.65
CA TYR A 123 -8.88 13.82 -1.73
C TYR A 123 -10.28 13.75 -2.37
N TRP A 124 -10.61 14.82 -3.10
CA TRP A 124 -11.74 14.82 -4.03
C TRP A 124 -11.27 14.79 -5.48
N VAL A 125 -11.93 14.01 -6.32
CA VAL A 125 -11.65 14.01 -7.76
C VAL A 125 -12.33 15.21 -8.39
N ARG A 126 -11.55 16.15 -8.94
CA ARG A 126 -12.07 17.24 -9.79
C ARG A 126 -12.17 16.80 -11.25
N GLN A 127 -11.16 16.08 -11.74
CA GLN A 127 -11.08 15.65 -13.14
C GLN A 127 -10.36 14.31 -13.25
N SER A 128 -10.94 13.39 -14.02
CA SER A 128 -10.35 12.08 -14.30
C SER A 128 -10.81 11.53 -15.65
N THR A 129 -10.03 10.63 -16.23
CA THR A 129 -10.42 9.80 -17.39
C THR A 129 -10.50 8.33 -16.97
N TYR A 130 -11.35 7.55 -17.62
CA TYR A 130 -11.45 6.10 -17.40
C TYR A 130 -11.23 5.38 -18.73
N ASP A 131 -10.35 4.39 -18.74
CA ASP A 131 -10.13 3.51 -19.88
C ASP A 131 -10.91 2.21 -19.67
N GLU A 132 -11.98 2.02 -20.44
CA GLU A 132 -12.84 0.84 -20.35
C GLU A 132 -12.13 -0.47 -20.74
N LYS A 133 -11.06 -0.40 -21.54
CA LYS A 133 -10.33 -1.60 -21.98
C LYS A 133 -9.43 -2.13 -20.88
N THR A 134 -8.78 -1.24 -20.15
CA THR A 134 -7.83 -1.59 -19.09
C THR A 134 -8.47 -1.57 -17.70
N GLY A 135 -9.63 -0.93 -17.55
CA GLY A 135 -10.28 -0.69 -16.26
C GLY A 135 -9.56 0.37 -15.41
N ILE A 136 -8.64 1.14 -16.00
CA ILE A 136 -7.81 2.09 -15.27
C ILE A 136 -8.42 3.48 -15.29
N ARG A 137 -8.49 4.13 -14.12
CA ARG A 137 -8.84 5.56 -14.00
C ARG A 137 -7.58 6.42 -13.84
N THR A 138 -7.40 7.41 -14.69
CA THR A 138 -6.33 8.41 -14.53
C THR A 138 -6.89 9.68 -13.92
N LEU A 139 -6.30 10.12 -12.81
CA LEU A 139 -6.71 11.30 -12.04
C LEU A 139 -5.88 12.50 -12.49
N HIS A 140 -6.53 13.47 -13.13
CA HIS A 140 -5.89 14.64 -13.73
C HIS A 140 -5.92 15.87 -12.82
N LYS A 141 -6.94 15.99 -11.98
CA LYS A 141 -7.06 17.08 -10.99
C LYS A 141 -7.72 16.58 -9.72
N LEU A 142 -7.09 16.86 -8.59
CA LEU A 142 -7.49 16.42 -7.27
C LEU A 142 -7.50 17.58 -6.28
N ASP A 143 -8.47 17.58 -5.37
CA ASP A 143 -8.45 18.39 -4.17
C ASP A 143 -7.80 17.64 -3.04
N LEU A 144 -6.59 18.04 -2.65
CA LEU A 144 -5.94 17.49 -1.46
C LEU A 144 -6.67 17.98 -0.21
N VAL A 145 -7.09 17.04 0.63
CA VAL A 145 -7.79 17.33 1.90
C VAL A 145 -6.86 17.12 3.08
N GLU A 146 -6.14 16.01 3.09
CA GLU A 146 -5.28 15.59 4.20
C GLU A 146 -4.22 14.61 3.71
N VAL A 147 -3.15 14.46 4.50
CA VAL A 147 -2.17 13.39 4.36
C VAL A 147 -1.97 12.72 5.72
N SER A 148 -2.32 11.43 5.80
CA SER A 148 -2.35 10.65 7.03
C SER A 148 -1.14 9.72 7.16
N LEU A 149 -0.70 9.49 8.40
CA LEU A 149 0.11 8.32 8.72
C LEU A 149 -0.79 7.08 8.80
N VAL A 150 -0.38 6.00 8.11
CA VAL A 150 -1.15 4.76 7.99
C VAL A 150 -0.30 3.53 8.26
N THR A 151 -0.95 2.50 8.80
CA THR A 151 -0.32 1.20 9.05
C THR A 151 -0.11 0.43 7.74
N PHE A 152 -1.08 0.53 6.83
CA PHE A 152 -1.14 -0.23 5.59
C PHE A 152 -1.44 0.71 4.41
N PRO A 153 -0.43 1.30 3.78
CA PRO A 153 -0.62 2.14 2.60
C PRO A 153 -0.94 1.30 1.34
N ALA A 154 -1.65 1.83 0.32
CA ALA A 154 -2.22 0.99 -0.76
C ALA A 154 -1.40 0.87 -2.07
N LYS A 155 -0.27 1.55 -2.19
CA LYS A 155 0.75 1.31 -3.25
C LYS A 155 1.83 0.33 -2.75
N ASP A 156 3.04 0.69 -2.37
CA ASP A 156 3.75 0.13 -1.17
C ASP A 156 5.09 -0.56 -1.35
N ASP A 157 5.49 -1.12 -2.49
CA ASP A 157 6.44 -2.26 -2.43
C ASP A 157 5.89 -3.44 -1.57
N ALA A 158 4.80 -3.28 -0.81
CA ALA A 158 4.15 -4.30 -0.01
C ALA A 158 3.18 -5.17 -0.76
N ARG A 159 3.15 -5.17 -2.09
CA ARG A 159 2.63 -6.34 -2.78
C ARG A 159 3.59 -7.52 -2.66
N VAL A 160 4.89 -7.25 -2.79
CA VAL A 160 5.94 -8.24 -2.53
C VAL A 160 5.96 -8.59 -1.05
N GLU A 161 5.90 -7.60 -0.14
CA GLU A 161 5.84 -7.89 1.30
C GLU A 161 4.54 -8.58 1.72
N ALA A 162 3.37 -8.24 1.16
CA ALA A 162 2.12 -8.97 1.46
C ALA A 162 2.16 -10.42 0.96
N VAL A 163 2.78 -10.68 -0.20
CA VAL A 163 3.06 -12.04 -0.67
C VAL A 163 4.04 -12.74 0.28
N LYS A 164 5.12 -12.08 0.71
CA LYS A 164 6.07 -12.63 1.70
C LYS A 164 5.38 -12.94 3.03
N PHE A 165 4.59 -12.02 3.58
CA PHE A 165 3.83 -12.24 4.83
C PHE A 165 2.81 -13.37 4.72
N LYS A 166 2.12 -13.52 3.58
CA LYS A 166 1.25 -14.68 3.32
C LYS A 166 2.08 -15.96 3.36
N LEU A 167 3.20 -16.00 2.64
CA LEU A 167 4.09 -17.16 2.58
C LEU A 167 4.72 -17.50 3.96
N GLU A 168 5.14 -16.50 4.74
CA GLU A 168 5.67 -16.65 6.09
C GLU A 168 4.64 -17.21 7.07
N ARG A 169 3.35 -16.94 6.84
CA ARG A 169 2.22 -17.49 7.62
C ARG A 169 1.70 -18.82 7.07
N GLY A 170 2.41 -19.43 6.11
CA GLY A 170 2.01 -20.68 5.47
C GLY A 170 0.77 -20.55 4.58
N GLN A 171 0.44 -19.34 4.13
CA GLN A 171 -0.67 -19.08 3.23
C GLN A 171 -0.14 -18.83 1.83
N LEU A 172 -0.77 -19.47 0.84
CA LEU A 172 -0.40 -19.26 -0.56
C LEU A 172 -1.12 -18.03 -1.14
N PRO A 173 -0.42 -17.12 -1.83
CA PRO A 173 -1.06 -16.03 -2.57
C PRO A 173 -1.88 -16.56 -3.75
N THR A 174 -2.72 -15.73 -4.34
CA THR A 174 -3.39 -16.07 -5.61
C THR A 174 -2.42 -15.91 -6.79
N LYS A 175 -2.70 -16.59 -7.91
CA LYS A 175 -1.87 -16.46 -9.14
C LYS A 175 -1.63 -15.01 -9.58
N PRO A 176 -2.66 -14.15 -9.67
CA PRO A 176 -2.45 -12.76 -10.08
C PRO A 176 -1.59 -11.97 -9.08
N GLU A 177 -1.72 -12.25 -7.78
CA GLU A 177 -0.89 -11.62 -6.74
C GLU A 177 0.58 -12.06 -6.85
N PHE A 178 0.83 -13.35 -7.05
CA PHE A 178 2.18 -13.90 -7.15
C PHE A 178 2.89 -13.50 -8.45
N GLU A 179 2.21 -13.56 -9.59
CA GLU A 179 2.74 -13.04 -10.87
C GLU A 179 3.15 -11.58 -10.72
N LYS A 180 2.28 -10.76 -10.13
CA LYS A 180 2.54 -9.34 -9.99
C LYS A 180 3.71 -9.08 -9.04
N ALA A 181 3.80 -9.80 -7.91
CA ALA A 181 4.94 -9.73 -7.01
C ALA A 181 6.26 -10.13 -7.68
N LEU A 182 6.26 -11.14 -8.58
CA LEU A 182 7.46 -11.54 -9.31
C LEU A 182 7.96 -10.47 -10.28
N ARG A 183 7.06 -9.73 -10.92
CA ARG A 183 7.41 -8.59 -11.80
C ARG A 183 7.94 -7.38 -11.03
N GLU A 184 7.50 -7.22 -9.79
CA GLU A 184 7.91 -6.11 -8.93
C GLU A 184 9.24 -6.43 -8.23
N ALA A 185 9.45 -7.68 -7.79
CA ALA A 185 10.67 -8.10 -7.10
C ALA A 185 11.85 -8.36 -8.06
N PHE A 186 11.59 -8.67 -9.33
CA PHE A 186 12.60 -9.07 -10.30
C PHE A 186 12.30 -8.45 -11.68
N PRO A 187 13.31 -8.26 -12.55
CA PRO A 187 13.13 -7.66 -13.87
C PRO A 187 12.50 -8.65 -14.89
N PHE A 188 11.45 -9.37 -14.49
CA PHE A 188 10.71 -10.28 -15.35
C PHE A 188 9.66 -9.53 -16.18
N SER A 189 9.55 -9.90 -17.44
CA SER A 189 8.40 -9.51 -18.27
C SER A 189 7.11 -10.16 -17.76
N LYS A 190 5.96 -9.60 -18.17
CA LYS A 190 4.63 -10.16 -17.83
C LYS A 190 4.53 -11.65 -18.19
N THR A 191 5.01 -12.03 -19.37
CA THR A 191 5.01 -13.42 -19.84
C THR A 191 5.87 -14.33 -18.96
N GLN A 192 7.06 -13.87 -18.56
CA GLN A 192 7.96 -14.64 -17.69
C GLN A 192 7.36 -14.84 -16.30
N ALA A 193 6.84 -13.78 -15.70
CA ALA A 193 6.21 -13.87 -14.38
C ALA A 193 4.95 -14.74 -14.38
N ALA A 194 4.12 -14.65 -15.43
CA ALA A 194 2.92 -15.48 -15.58
C ALA A 194 3.29 -16.97 -15.71
N ALA A 195 4.36 -17.28 -16.44
CA ALA A 195 4.87 -18.65 -16.56
C ALA A 195 5.38 -19.18 -15.20
N ILE A 196 6.18 -18.39 -14.47
CA ILE A 196 6.67 -18.77 -13.14
C ILE A 196 5.49 -18.96 -12.16
N ALA A 197 4.52 -18.05 -12.16
CA ALA A 197 3.35 -18.17 -11.29
C ALA A 197 2.48 -19.37 -11.65
N SER A 198 2.31 -19.67 -12.93
CA SER A 198 1.50 -20.80 -13.39
C SER A 198 2.15 -22.15 -13.11
N HIS A 199 3.49 -22.25 -13.13
CA HIS A 199 4.18 -23.52 -12.86
C HIS A 199 4.53 -23.70 -11.38
N GLY A 200 5.07 -22.68 -10.73
CA GLY A 200 5.55 -22.74 -9.35
C GLY A 200 4.43 -22.76 -8.33
N LEU A 201 3.49 -21.82 -8.41
CA LEU A 201 2.42 -21.68 -7.42
C LEU A 201 1.35 -22.78 -7.54
N ASP A 202 1.06 -23.23 -8.77
CA ASP A 202 0.14 -24.36 -8.98
C ASP A 202 0.65 -25.67 -8.38
N HIS A 203 1.97 -25.86 -8.34
CA HIS A 203 2.56 -27.03 -7.73
C HIS A 203 2.46 -26.97 -6.19
N LEU A 204 2.62 -25.78 -5.61
CA LEU A 204 2.45 -25.55 -4.17
C LEU A 204 0.98 -25.70 -3.74
N LEU A 205 0.04 -25.12 -4.49
CA LEU A 205 -1.41 -25.26 -4.23
C LEU A 205 -1.88 -26.72 -4.36
N ARG A 206 -1.28 -27.49 -5.27
CA ARG A 206 -1.57 -28.92 -5.43
C ARG A 206 -0.91 -29.80 -4.37
N SER A 207 0.25 -29.44 -3.83
CA SER A 207 0.92 -30.24 -2.81
C SER A 207 0.32 -30.07 -1.41
N GLU A 208 -0.17 -28.88 -1.05
CA GLU A 208 -0.88 -28.67 0.22
C GLU A 208 -2.30 -29.27 0.25
N SER A 209 -2.97 -29.34 -0.90
CA SER A 209 -4.29 -30.01 -1.00
C SER A 209 -4.22 -31.54 -0.97
N VAL A 210 -3.02 -32.13 -1.08
CA VAL A 210 -2.78 -33.59 -0.98
C VAL A 210 -2.51 -34.03 0.47
N GLY A 211 -2.34 -33.09 1.41
CA GLY A 211 -1.91 -33.33 2.79
C GLY A 211 -2.86 -34.02 3.77
N ALA A 212 -4.01 -34.56 3.34
CA ALA A 212 -4.92 -35.32 4.22
C ALA A 212 -5.32 -36.71 3.69
N GLY A 213 -5.04 -37.02 2.42
CA GLY A 213 -5.45 -38.27 1.78
C GLY A 213 -4.43 -39.41 1.87
N ASP A 214 -3.14 -39.09 1.84
CA ASP A 214 -2.09 -40.10 1.65
C ASP A 214 -1.68 -40.84 2.93
N ILE A 215 -2.00 -40.33 4.12
CA ILE A 215 -1.73 -41.04 5.38
C ILE A 215 -2.68 -42.25 5.53
N LYS A 216 -3.93 -42.13 5.05
CA LYS A 216 -4.88 -43.27 5.03
C LYS A 216 -4.42 -44.37 4.07
N SER A 217 -3.98 -43.98 2.87
CA SER A 217 -3.42 -44.88 1.86
C SER A 217 -2.23 -45.69 2.40
N ILE A 218 -1.31 -45.05 3.12
CA ILE A 218 -0.15 -45.72 3.72
C ILE A 218 -0.55 -46.60 4.92
N SER A 219 -1.51 -46.14 5.75
CA SER A 219 -2.03 -46.94 6.87
C SER A 219 -2.75 -48.21 6.40
N ASP A 220 -3.54 -48.12 5.33
CA ASP A 220 -4.25 -49.26 4.74
C ASP A 220 -3.29 -50.26 4.08
N ALA A 221 -2.20 -49.76 3.49
CA ALA A 221 -1.14 -50.60 2.91
C ALA A 221 -0.32 -51.35 3.99
N ILE A 222 -0.12 -50.75 5.17
CA ILE A 222 0.60 -51.38 6.29
C ILE A 222 -0.29 -52.41 7.02
N ALA A 223 -1.60 -52.18 7.09
CA ALA A 223 -2.54 -53.09 7.75
C ALA A 223 -2.65 -54.48 7.06
N GLY A 224 -2.31 -54.57 5.77
CA GLY A 224 -2.30 -55.83 5.02
C GLY A 224 -0.97 -56.60 5.05
N PHE A 225 0.06 -56.10 5.75
CA PHE A 225 1.40 -56.67 5.74
C PHE A 225 1.59 -57.61 6.94
N ASP A 226 1.47 -58.92 6.73
CA ASP A 226 1.76 -59.94 7.75
C ASP A 226 3.22 -60.38 7.64
N LEU A 227 3.97 -60.30 8.75
CA LEU A 227 5.38 -60.68 8.77
C LEU A 227 5.50 -62.21 8.76
N PRO A 228 6.40 -62.80 7.95
CA PRO A 228 6.60 -64.23 7.94
C PRO A 228 7.08 -64.71 9.31
N LYS A 229 6.38 -65.70 9.88
CA LYS A 229 6.73 -66.31 11.16
C LYS A 229 8.07 -67.06 11.00
N LEU A 230 9.05 -66.69 11.82
CA LEU A 230 10.32 -67.39 11.99
C LEU A 230 10.11 -68.79 12.57
#